data_AF-A0A7S1WG91-F1
#
_entry.id   AF-A0A7S1WG91-F1
#
_cell.length_a   1.000
_cell.length_b   1.000
_cell.length_c   1.000
_cell.angle_alpha   90.00
_cell.angle_beta   90.00
_cell.angle_gamma   90.00
#
_symmetry.space_group_name_H-M   'P 1'
#
loop_
_entity.id
_entity.type
_entity.pdbx_description
1 polymer ?
#
loop_
_entity_poly.entity_id
_entity_poly.type
_entity_poly.pdbx_seq_one_letter_code
_entity_poly.pdbx_strand_id
1 'polypeptide(L)'
;WPGMVAARHGFLLAALAFRCCTSVFLGCVTQKDRVNPFGDFQAAVESSALGTIDATQDQCKKTKSNGKRRFVLVTSLFVPTDTSSGHTIELFAALVVNLANPFIEDVHVLLESAGKDECAGFPATLAAYAPAGLAPNGMGKITCVPVGRQPTYADFFKYVNSALPQRDVLLANTDVVFDATLSLLERPLRTDMAHVLSVQPPLYSGRYKEIFGTECSSTPRCTQGKYNGFAWTGNSFDAYLFRSPLPQGINMTSIDHVMNLLGAENGAAYELEVNGGRKLSNPCVHVHAYHWHCVGGKMHNSARCDNVHEGNLNCVVPCWNCPGMAETPAKAQKAESWCRVGKVLAFANLPPRLKRTVIQARLFRFPDTIRMCVSEGTDIWQIGNKLLQKRLPICGAPANVDCVVGLGENVPHRRYIH
;
A
#
# COMPACT_ATOMS: atom_id res chain seq x y z
N TRP A 1 -51.70 29.40 17.92
CA TRP A 1 -53.06 29.53 17.37
C TRP A 1 -53.06 28.97 15.96
N PRO A 2 -54.08 28.20 15.59
CA PRO A 2 -53.96 27.05 14.70
C PRO A 2 -54.77 27.20 13.39
N GLY A 3 -54.63 26.23 12.50
CA GLY A 3 -55.57 25.97 11.39
C GLY A 3 -54.87 25.88 10.04
N MET A 4 -55.21 24.98 9.12
CA MET A 4 -56.38 24.10 9.02
C MET A 4 -56.18 23.15 7.81
N VAL A 5 -56.67 21.90 7.93
CA VAL A 5 -57.52 21.15 6.94
C VAL A 5 -56.83 20.70 5.63
N ALA A 6 -56.52 19.40 5.46
CA ALA A 6 -57.35 18.24 5.01
C ALA A 6 -57.01 17.85 3.55
N ALA A 7 -56.48 16.66 3.30
CA ALA A 7 -57.17 15.40 2.94
C ALA A 7 -57.41 15.21 1.42
N ARG A 8 -56.86 14.14 0.82
CA ARG A 8 -57.60 13.00 0.24
C ARG A 8 -56.75 12.07 -0.64
N HIS A 9 -57.09 10.78 -0.46
CA HIS A 9 -56.85 9.54 -1.19
C HIS A 9 -56.57 9.52 -2.71
N GLY A 10 -55.77 8.52 -3.11
CA GLY A 10 -55.85 7.77 -4.38
C GLY A 10 -54.85 6.60 -4.40
N PHE A 11 -55.30 5.34 -4.23
CA PHE A 11 -55.25 4.21 -5.20
C PHE A 11 -53.94 4.09 -6.02
N LEU A 12 -53.21 2.97 -6.11
CA LEU A 12 -53.61 1.60 -6.46
C LEU A 12 -52.58 0.55 -5.95
N LEU A 13 -53.11 -0.56 -5.44
CA LEU A 13 -52.42 -1.86 -5.31
C LEU A 13 -52.54 -2.62 -6.64
N ALA A 14 -51.45 -3.17 -7.15
CA ALA A 14 -51.47 -4.19 -8.19
C ALA A 14 -50.83 -5.47 -7.63
N ALA A 15 -51.69 -6.42 -7.28
CA ALA A 15 -51.35 -7.81 -7.02
C ALA A 15 -51.36 -8.57 -8.35
N LEU A 16 -50.30 -9.30 -8.66
CA LEU A 16 -50.27 -10.27 -9.75
C LEU A 16 -50.12 -11.66 -9.15
N ALA A 17 -51.26 -12.34 -9.07
CA ALA A 17 -51.35 -13.76 -8.81
C ALA A 17 -51.17 -14.51 -10.15
N PHE A 18 -50.31 -15.53 -10.16
CA PHE A 18 -50.36 -16.59 -11.17
C PHE A 18 -50.46 -17.92 -10.44
N ARG A 19 -51.60 -18.60 -10.63
CA ARG A 19 -51.86 -19.95 -10.14
C ARG A 19 -51.41 -20.97 -11.18
N CYS A 20 -50.70 -21.97 -10.66
CA CYS A 20 -50.65 -23.39 -11.00
C CYS A 20 -51.49 -23.89 -12.19
N CYS A 21 -50.81 -24.69 -13.04
CA CYS A 21 -51.32 -25.98 -13.48
C CYS A 21 -50.26 -27.08 -13.26
N THR A 22 -50.74 -28.13 -12.60
CA THR A 22 -50.26 -29.49 -12.34
C THR A 22 -49.80 -30.21 -13.64
N SER A 23 -48.91 -31.21 -13.72
CA SER A 23 -48.77 -32.47 -12.96
C SER A 23 -47.50 -33.23 -13.40
N VAL A 24 -46.85 -33.91 -12.45
CA VAL A 24 -46.30 -35.29 -12.51
C VAL A 24 -45.30 -35.66 -13.62
N PHE A 25 -44.03 -35.84 -13.23
CA PHE A 25 -43.22 -36.99 -13.66
C PHE A 25 -42.29 -37.43 -12.51
N LEU A 26 -42.55 -38.62 -11.95
CA LEU A 26 -41.61 -39.33 -11.10
C LEU A 26 -40.51 -39.92 -12.00
N GLY A 27 -39.27 -39.47 -11.81
CA GLY A 27 -38.08 -40.11 -12.36
C GLY A 27 -37.04 -40.23 -11.25
N CYS A 28 -36.72 -41.47 -10.86
CA CYS A 28 -35.59 -41.79 -10.01
C CYS A 28 -34.30 -41.26 -10.65
N VAL A 29 -33.66 -40.27 -10.03
CA VAL A 29 -32.28 -39.90 -10.36
C VAL A 29 -31.37 -40.64 -9.39
N THR A 30 -30.64 -41.59 -9.96
CA THR A 30 -29.58 -42.33 -9.30
C THR A 30 -28.42 -41.41 -8.95
N GLN A 31 -27.94 -41.55 -7.72
CA GLN A 31 -26.78 -40.90 -7.17
C GLN A 31 -25.51 -41.51 -7.79
N LYS A 32 -25.05 -40.96 -8.91
CA LYS A 32 -23.71 -41.19 -9.45
C LYS A 32 -23.24 -39.92 -10.19
N ASP A 33 -21.99 -39.58 -9.96
CA ASP A 33 -21.21 -38.51 -10.61
C ASP A 33 -21.46 -37.07 -10.12
N ARG A 34 -21.18 -36.83 -8.83
CA ARG A 34 -20.56 -35.55 -8.44
C ARG A 34 -19.06 -35.68 -8.67
N VAL A 35 -18.62 -35.35 -9.87
CA VAL A 35 -17.22 -35.02 -10.14
C VAL A 35 -16.89 -33.80 -9.27
N ASN A 36 -15.97 -33.98 -8.32
CA ASN A 36 -15.39 -32.90 -7.52
C ASN A 36 -14.47 -32.08 -8.44
N PRO A 37 -14.82 -30.84 -8.85
CA PRO A 37 -14.02 -30.10 -9.82
C PRO A 37 -12.77 -29.44 -9.18
N PHE A 38 -12.46 -29.71 -7.91
CA PHE A 38 -11.38 -29.06 -7.18
C PHE A 38 -10.19 -29.98 -6.86
N GLY A 39 -10.20 -31.23 -7.34
CA GLY A 39 -9.05 -32.15 -7.20
C GLY A 39 -7.79 -31.66 -7.90
N ASP A 40 -7.94 -30.92 -9.00
CA ASP A 40 -6.82 -30.41 -9.81
C ASP A 40 -6.42 -28.96 -9.45
N PHE A 41 -7.14 -28.29 -8.55
CA PHE A 41 -6.84 -26.92 -8.14
C PHE A 41 -5.59 -26.84 -7.25
N GLN A 42 -5.31 -27.88 -6.47
CA GLN A 42 -4.15 -27.90 -5.57
C GLN A 42 -2.82 -28.05 -6.33
N ALA A 43 -2.80 -28.79 -7.45
CA ALA A 43 -1.62 -28.92 -8.32
C ALA A 43 -1.40 -27.68 -9.23
N ALA A 44 -2.47 -26.94 -9.58
CA ALA A 44 -2.35 -25.68 -10.30
C ALA A 44 -1.89 -24.52 -9.41
N VAL A 45 -2.25 -24.54 -8.12
CA VAL A 45 -1.81 -23.56 -7.10
C VAL A 45 -0.32 -23.70 -6.78
N GLU A 46 0.25 -24.90 -6.87
CA GLU A 46 1.69 -25.13 -6.65
C GLU A 46 2.58 -24.72 -7.85
N SER A 47 2.03 -24.63 -9.07
CA SER A 47 2.87 -24.46 -10.28
C SER A 47 2.96 -23.05 -10.86
N SER A 48 2.14 -22.07 -10.42
CA SER A 48 2.30 -20.69 -10.89
C SER A 48 1.82 -19.64 -9.86
N ALA A 49 2.60 -18.57 -9.74
CA ALA A 49 2.58 -17.52 -8.70
C ALA A 49 3.08 -17.94 -7.30
N LEU A 50 2.75 -19.14 -6.80
CA LEU A 50 3.66 -19.76 -5.80
C LEU A 50 5.00 -20.05 -6.46
N GLY A 51 5.07 -20.46 -7.73
CA GLY A 51 6.34 -20.61 -8.45
C GLY A 51 7.27 -19.38 -8.46
N THR A 52 6.75 -18.15 -8.36
CA THR A 52 7.58 -16.93 -8.26
C THR A 52 7.96 -16.64 -6.81
N ILE A 53 7.07 -16.93 -5.85
CA ILE A 53 7.34 -16.94 -4.40
C ILE A 53 8.25 -18.12 -4.00
N ASP A 54 8.24 -19.24 -4.74
CA ASP A 54 9.02 -20.46 -4.60
C ASP A 54 10.37 -20.30 -5.29
N ALA A 55 10.42 -19.67 -6.47
CA ALA A 55 11.67 -19.24 -7.07
C ALA A 55 12.39 -18.20 -6.19
N THR A 56 11.65 -17.29 -5.54
CA THR A 56 12.23 -16.40 -4.51
C THR A 56 12.45 -17.10 -3.18
N GLN A 57 11.67 -18.10 -2.78
CA GLN A 57 11.93 -18.90 -1.58
C GLN A 57 13.16 -19.78 -1.76
N ASP A 58 13.42 -20.34 -2.93
CA ASP A 58 14.62 -21.11 -3.23
C ASP A 58 15.86 -20.21 -3.29
N GLN A 59 15.70 -18.97 -3.76
CA GLN A 59 16.72 -17.93 -3.62
C GLN A 59 16.91 -17.51 -2.14
N CYS A 60 15.83 -17.46 -1.33
CA CYS A 60 15.88 -17.21 0.11
C CYS A 60 16.44 -18.40 0.93
N LYS A 61 16.22 -19.65 0.50
CA LYS A 61 16.73 -20.87 1.15
C LYS A 61 18.25 -20.96 0.99
N LYS A 62 18.80 -20.46 -0.12
CA LYS A 62 20.26 -20.43 -0.36
C LYS A 62 20.98 -19.35 0.45
N THR A 63 20.30 -18.28 0.83
CA THR A 63 20.81 -17.40 1.88
C THR A 63 20.50 -18.02 3.24
N LYS A 64 21.37 -18.90 3.75
CA LYS A 64 21.40 -19.25 5.17
C LYS A 64 21.31 -17.94 5.95
N SER A 65 20.15 -17.68 6.53
CA SER A 65 19.82 -16.43 7.18
C SER A 65 20.70 -16.30 8.42
N ASN A 66 21.83 -15.61 8.29
CA ASN A 66 22.59 -15.08 9.42
C ASN A 66 21.66 -14.12 10.16
N GLY A 67 20.80 -14.65 11.04
CA GLY A 67 19.98 -13.90 12.00
C GLY A 67 19.37 -12.60 11.48
N LYS A 68 19.02 -12.50 10.18
CA LYS A 68 18.57 -11.23 9.60
C LYS A 68 17.22 -10.93 10.23
N ARG A 69 17.22 -9.95 11.14
CA ARG A 69 16.04 -9.37 11.78
C ARG A 69 14.98 -9.14 10.72
N ARG A 70 13.73 -9.53 11.00
CA ARG A 70 12.58 -9.32 10.11
C ARG A 70 11.78 -8.11 10.61
N PHE A 71 10.79 -7.69 9.85
CA PHE A 71 9.90 -6.60 10.25
C PHE A 71 8.78 -7.10 11.15
N VAL A 72 8.40 -6.27 12.13
CA VAL A 72 7.14 -6.44 12.86
C VAL A 72 6.10 -5.55 12.18
N LEU A 73 5.07 -6.16 11.58
CA LEU A 73 3.93 -5.43 11.03
C LEU A 73 3.00 -5.03 12.18
N VAL A 74 2.60 -3.77 12.21
CA VAL A 74 1.61 -3.24 13.14
C VAL A 74 0.49 -2.62 12.33
N THR A 75 -0.74 -3.05 12.59
CA THR A 75 -1.92 -2.62 11.84
C THR A 75 -3.16 -2.63 12.73
N SER A 76 -4.29 -2.13 12.26
CA SER A 76 -5.57 -2.19 12.97
C SER A 76 -6.66 -2.86 12.16
N LEU A 77 -7.48 -3.65 12.83
CA LEU A 77 -8.69 -4.24 12.25
C LEU A 77 -9.87 -4.00 13.19
N PHE A 78 -11.07 -4.31 12.72
CA PHE A 78 -12.28 -4.37 13.53
C PHE A 78 -12.94 -5.73 13.35
N VAL A 79 -13.75 -6.14 14.32
CA VAL A 79 -14.56 -7.34 14.16
C VAL A 79 -15.75 -7.04 13.25
N PRO A 80 -15.92 -7.77 12.13
CA PRO A 80 -16.99 -7.51 11.19
C PRO A 80 -18.37 -7.66 11.82
N THR A 81 -19.29 -6.82 11.35
CA THR A 81 -20.72 -6.84 11.64
C THR A 81 -21.51 -7.03 10.34
N ASP A 82 -22.82 -7.30 10.45
CA ASP A 82 -23.71 -7.44 9.28
C ASP A 82 -23.79 -6.16 8.41
N THR A 83 -23.36 -5.01 8.94
CA THR A 83 -23.32 -3.71 8.24
C THR A 83 -21.94 -3.37 7.68
N SER A 84 -20.98 -4.29 7.78
CA SER A 84 -19.61 -4.04 7.33
C SER A 84 -19.52 -3.91 5.81
N SER A 85 -18.64 -3.00 5.36
CA SER A 85 -18.40 -2.78 3.93
C SER A 85 -17.86 -4.05 3.26
N GLY A 86 -18.14 -4.23 1.96
CA GLY A 86 -17.50 -5.27 1.15
C GLY A 86 -15.96 -5.17 1.12
N HIS A 87 -15.41 -3.98 1.40
CA HIS A 87 -13.97 -3.76 1.59
C HIS A 87 -13.37 -4.60 2.73
N THR A 88 -14.19 -5.03 3.69
CA THR A 88 -13.75 -5.88 4.81
C THR A 88 -13.05 -7.14 4.30
N ILE A 89 -13.52 -7.74 3.21
CA ILE A 89 -12.89 -8.94 2.64
C ILE A 89 -11.46 -8.64 2.16
N GLU A 90 -11.21 -7.45 1.60
CA GLU A 90 -9.87 -7.02 1.18
C GLU A 90 -8.94 -6.83 2.39
N LEU A 91 -9.42 -6.27 3.49
CA LEU A 91 -8.64 -6.12 4.74
C LEU A 91 -8.16 -7.48 5.27
N PHE A 92 -9.08 -8.44 5.39
CA PHE A 92 -8.76 -9.77 5.90
C PHE A 92 -7.83 -10.54 4.96
N ALA A 93 -8.06 -10.45 3.65
CA ALA A 93 -7.20 -11.07 2.65
C ALA A 93 -5.78 -10.48 2.66
N ALA A 94 -5.66 -9.15 2.75
CA ALA A 94 -4.38 -8.47 2.83
C ALA A 94 -3.58 -8.88 4.08
N LEU A 95 -4.24 -9.01 5.22
CA LEU A 95 -3.64 -9.55 6.45
C LEU A 95 -3.11 -10.97 6.25
N VAL A 96 -3.90 -11.87 5.63
CA VAL A 96 -3.49 -13.26 5.33
C VAL A 96 -2.25 -13.28 4.42
N VAL A 97 -2.19 -12.44 3.39
CA VAL A 97 -1.00 -12.38 2.51
C VAL A 97 0.23 -11.90 3.26
N ASN A 98 0.08 -10.88 4.12
CA ASN A 98 1.21 -10.40 4.93
C ASN A 98 1.70 -11.43 5.96
N LEU A 99 0.82 -12.27 6.52
CA LEU A 99 1.22 -13.37 7.40
C LEU A 99 2.10 -14.40 6.69
N ALA A 100 1.84 -14.65 5.39
CA ALA A 100 2.65 -15.52 4.57
C ALA A 100 4.00 -14.90 4.16
N ASN A 101 4.19 -13.59 4.29
CA ASN A 101 5.42 -12.92 3.86
C ASN A 101 6.62 -13.32 4.76
N PRO A 102 7.72 -13.86 4.20
CA PRO A 102 8.87 -14.33 4.99
C PRO A 102 9.72 -13.21 5.60
N PHE A 103 9.53 -11.96 5.18
CA PHE A 103 10.21 -10.78 5.71
C PHE A 103 9.44 -10.10 6.85
N ILE A 104 8.25 -10.59 7.18
CA ILE A 104 7.45 -10.19 8.34
C ILE A 104 7.53 -11.33 9.36
N GLU A 105 8.10 -11.06 10.54
CA GLU A 105 8.21 -12.04 11.63
C GLU A 105 6.93 -12.13 12.45
N ASP A 106 6.43 -10.98 12.90
CA ASP A 106 5.28 -10.86 13.78
C ASP A 106 4.30 -9.85 13.18
N VAL A 107 3.00 -10.06 13.42
CA VAL A 107 1.93 -9.16 13.01
C VAL A 107 1.09 -8.79 14.23
N HIS A 108 1.22 -7.55 14.68
CA HIS A 108 0.46 -7.02 15.80
C HIS A 108 -0.79 -6.31 15.27
N VAL A 109 -1.96 -6.86 15.58
CA VAL A 109 -3.25 -6.31 15.17
C VAL A 109 -3.90 -5.64 16.37
N LEU A 110 -3.99 -4.31 16.33
CA LEU A 110 -4.82 -3.56 17.28
C LEU A 110 -6.28 -3.73 16.84
N LEU A 111 -6.97 -4.67 17.49
CA LEU A 111 -8.31 -5.11 17.13
C LEU A 111 -9.36 -4.28 17.86
N GLU A 112 -10.07 -3.45 17.11
CA GLU A 112 -11.24 -2.73 17.60
C GLU A 112 -12.34 -3.72 17.99
N SER A 113 -12.65 -3.70 19.28
CA SER A 113 -13.58 -4.61 19.91
C SER A 113 -14.28 -3.82 21.01
N ALA A 114 -15.54 -3.46 20.78
CA ALA A 114 -16.31 -2.43 21.50
C ALA A 114 -16.55 -2.75 23.00
N GLY A 115 -15.48 -2.75 23.80
CA GLY A 115 -15.47 -3.08 25.22
C GLY A 115 -15.40 -4.58 25.56
N LYS A 116 -15.18 -5.47 24.58
CA LYS A 116 -14.98 -6.91 24.81
C LYS A 116 -13.63 -7.33 24.27
N ASP A 117 -12.91 -8.20 24.96
CA ASP A 117 -11.71 -8.80 24.38
C ASP A 117 -12.10 -9.88 23.37
N GLU A 118 -12.05 -9.53 22.08
CA GLU A 118 -12.37 -10.45 20.98
C GLU A 118 -11.13 -11.11 20.36
N CYS A 119 -9.94 -10.91 20.96
CA CYS A 119 -8.70 -11.49 20.45
C CYS A 119 -8.68 -13.02 20.48
N ALA A 120 -9.36 -13.64 21.45
CA ALA A 120 -9.47 -15.10 21.52
C ALA A 120 -10.23 -15.69 20.30
N GLY A 121 -11.23 -14.98 19.79
CA GLY A 121 -12.01 -15.38 18.61
C GLY A 121 -11.39 -14.95 17.28
N PHE A 122 -10.46 -14.00 17.31
CA PHE A 122 -9.89 -13.38 16.12
C PHE A 122 -9.30 -14.37 15.10
N PRO A 123 -8.56 -15.44 15.49
CA PRO A 123 -8.08 -16.42 14.52
C PRO A 123 -9.20 -17.12 13.74
N ALA A 124 -10.32 -17.43 14.40
CA ALA A 124 -11.48 -18.04 13.76
C ALA A 124 -12.16 -17.04 12.81
N THR A 125 -12.30 -15.79 13.23
CA THR A 125 -12.79 -14.70 12.36
C THR A 125 -11.90 -14.54 11.14
N LEU A 126 -10.58 -14.54 11.30
CA LEU A 126 -9.65 -14.41 10.19
C LEU A 126 -9.77 -15.57 9.19
N ALA A 127 -9.90 -16.80 9.68
CA ALA A 127 -10.13 -17.97 8.83
C ALA A 127 -11.48 -17.91 8.09
N ALA A 128 -12.53 -17.39 8.73
CA ALA A 128 -13.87 -17.30 8.13
C ALA A 128 -13.97 -16.22 7.03
N TYR A 129 -13.22 -15.13 7.15
CA TYR A 129 -13.22 -14.01 6.20
C TYR A 129 -12.11 -14.09 5.15
N ALA A 130 -11.18 -15.04 5.27
CA ALA A 130 -10.17 -15.28 4.24
C ALA A 130 -10.84 -15.80 2.95
N PRO A 131 -10.58 -15.17 1.79
CA PRO A 131 -11.09 -15.66 0.51
C PRO A 131 -10.68 -17.11 0.23
N ALA A 132 -11.55 -17.86 -0.45
CA ALA A 132 -11.23 -19.20 -0.93
C ALA A 132 -9.94 -19.18 -1.77
N GLY A 133 -8.99 -20.05 -1.46
CA GLY A 133 -7.67 -20.09 -2.11
C GLY A 133 -6.56 -19.30 -1.41
N LEU A 134 -6.88 -18.57 -0.35
CA LEU A 134 -5.89 -18.01 0.57
C LEU A 134 -5.91 -18.78 1.88
N ALA A 135 -4.98 -19.73 2.03
CA ALA A 135 -4.79 -20.43 3.30
C ALA A 135 -4.22 -19.44 4.34
N PRO A 136 -4.76 -19.38 5.56
CA PRO A 136 -4.22 -18.56 6.65
C PRO A 136 -2.93 -19.21 7.17
N ASN A 137 -1.87 -19.17 6.37
CA ASN A 137 -0.56 -19.63 6.77
C ASN A 137 0.08 -18.57 7.69
N GLY A 138 0.88 -19.02 8.66
CA GLY A 138 1.59 -18.09 9.55
C GLY A 138 0.74 -17.49 10.66
N MET A 139 -0.42 -18.09 11.01
CA MET A 139 -1.25 -17.64 12.15
C MET A 139 -0.49 -17.48 13.47
N GLY A 140 0.56 -18.30 13.68
CA GLY A 140 1.43 -18.19 14.85
C GLY A 140 2.22 -16.89 14.94
N LYS A 141 2.24 -16.05 13.89
CA LYS A 141 2.83 -14.71 13.88
C LYS A 141 1.91 -13.64 14.46
N ILE A 142 0.62 -13.93 14.66
CA ILE A 142 -0.35 -12.93 15.08
C ILE A 142 -0.23 -12.67 16.58
N THR A 143 -0.04 -11.40 16.93
CA THR A 143 -0.31 -10.88 18.26
C THR A 143 -1.54 -9.97 18.19
N CYS A 144 -2.66 -10.40 18.75
CA CYS A 144 -3.85 -9.57 18.81
C CYS A 144 -3.83 -8.69 20.08
N VAL A 145 -4.17 -7.41 19.92
CA VAL A 145 -4.25 -6.44 21.02
C VAL A 145 -5.64 -5.80 21.01
N PRO A 146 -6.49 -6.06 22.01
CA PRO A 146 -7.83 -5.49 22.03
C PRO A 146 -7.76 -3.98 22.29
N VAL A 147 -8.53 -3.22 21.52
CA VAL A 147 -8.68 -1.77 21.70
C VAL A 147 -10.17 -1.40 21.64
N GLY A 148 -10.58 -0.42 22.44
CA GLY A 148 -12.01 -0.05 22.56
C GLY A 148 -12.56 0.82 21.43
N ARG A 149 -11.70 1.29 20.52
CA ARG A 149 -12.03 2.13 19.36
C ARG A 149 -10.98 1.94 18.26
N GLN A 150 -11.28 2.40 17.05
CA GLN A 150 -10.28 2.49 15.98
C GLN A 150 -9.02 3.25 16.47
N PRO A 151 -7.81 2.64 16.35
CA PRO A 151 -6.57 3.28 16.76
C PRO A 151 -6.24 4.55 15.97
N THR A 152 -5.68 5.54 16.67
CA THR A 152 -5.05 6.71 16.05
C THR A 152 -3.56 6.48 15.82
N TYR A 153 -2.91 7.34 15.03
CA TYR A 153 -1.43 7.32 14.93
C TYR A 153 -0.76 7.47 16.30
N ALA A 154 -1.34 8.29 17.19
CA ALA A 154 -0.89 8.41 18.58
C ALA A 154 -0.92 7.06 19.33
N ASP A 155 -1.98 6.27 19.18
CA ASP A 155 -2.10 4.96 19.81
C ASP A 155 -1.06 3.97 19.26
N PHE A 156 -0.90 3.93 17.93
CA PHE A 156 0.12 3.11 17.30
C PHE A 156 1.52 3.50 17.78
N PHE A 157 1.86 4.79 17.81
CA PHE A 157 3.18 5.27 18.22
C PHE A 157 3.47 4.96 19.70
N LYS A 158 2.47 5.11 20.58
CA LYS A 158 2.59 4.71 21.99
C LYS A 158 2.83 3.21 22.12
N TYR A 159 2.05 2.41 21.39
CA TYR A 159 2.14 0.95 21.41
C TYR A 159 3.51 0.45 20.93
N VAL A 160 4.00 0.93 19.78
CA VAL A 160 5.29 0.47 19.24
C VAL A 160 6.47 0.88 20.13
N ASN A 161 6.38 2.01 20.82
CA ASN A 161 7.41 2.47 21.74
C ASN A 161 7.49 1.60 23.00
N SER A 162 6.34 1.14 23.52
CA SER A 162 6.29 0.34 24.75
C SER A 162 6.47 -1.15 24.48
N ALA A 163 5.77 -1.71 23.48
CA ALA A 163 5.70 -3.14 23.24
C ALA A 163 6.82 -3.68 22.33
N LEU A 164 7.37 -2.83 21.46
CA LEU A 164 8.30 -3.26 20.41
C LEU A 164 9.66 -2.55 20.46
N PRO A 165 10.31 -2.32 21.62
CA PRO A 165 11.56 -1.59 21.66
C PRO A 165 12.65 -2.26 20.80
N GLN A 166 13.44 -1.46 20.08
CA GLN A 166 14.56 -1.94 19.25
C GLN A 166 14.16 -2.86 18.09
N ARG A 167 12.89 -2.83 17.66
CA ARG A 167 12.40 -3.56 16.50
C ARG A 167 12.33 -2.66 15.27
N ASP A 168 12.44 -3.28 14.11
CA ASP A 168 12.17 -2.61 12.84
C ASP A 168 10.68 -2.77 12.57
N VAL A 169 9.93 -1.69 12.72
CA VAL A 169 8.48 -1.66 12.67
C VAL A 169 8.02 -1.25 11.29
N LEU A 170 7.04 -1.98 10.77
CA LEU A 170 6.25 -1.64 9.60
C LEU A 170 4.84 -1.29 10.09
N LEU A 171 4.49 -0.01 10.12
CA LEU A 171 3.13 0.45 10.45
C LEU A 171 2.37 0.70 9.16
N ALA A 172 1.22 0.07 8.95
CA ALA A 172 0.47 0.23 7.71
C ALA A 172 -1.05 0.14 7.93
N ASN A 173 -1.82 0.64 6.96
CA ASN A 173 -3.24 0.30 6.87
C ASN A 173 -3.38 -1.20 6.54
N THR A 174 -4.43 -1.85 7.02
CA THR A 174 -4.55 -3.32 6.84
C THR A 174 -4.81 -3.73 5.39
N ASP A 175 -5.32 -2.83 4.55
CA ASP A 175 -5.44 -3.06 3.10
C ASP A 175 -4.12 -2.91 2.34
N VAL A 176 -2.98 -2.74 3.02
CA VAL A 176 -1.67 -2.68 2.37
C VAL A 176 -0.99 -4.05 2.42
N VAL A 177 -0.61 -4.57 1.25
CA VAL A 177 0.11 -5.83 1.10
C VAL A 177 1.55 -5.59 0.68
N PHE A 178 2.48 -6.33 1.30
CA PHE A 178 3.91 -6.26 1.02
C PHE A 178 4.41 -7.55 0.38
N ASP A 179 5.47 -7.45 -0.42
CA ASP A 179 6.11 -8.58 -1.10
C ASP A 179 7.56 -8.79 -0.63
N ALA A 180 8.32 -9.55 -1.40
CA ALA A 180 9.72 -9.86 -1.12
C ALA A 180 10.67 -8.64 -1.22
N THR A 181 10.22 -7.51 -1.75
CA THR A 181 11.04 -6.29 -1.87
C THR A 181 11.36 -5.64 -0.53
N LEU A 182 10.66 -6.01 0.55
CA LEU A 182 11.08 -5.70 1.93
C LEU A 182 12.52 -6.16 2.22
N SER A 183 13.02 -7.18 1.51
CA SER A 183 14.41 -7.63 1.61
C SER A 183 15.45 -6.59 1.18
N LEU A 184 15.05 -5.58 0.40
CA LEU A 184 15.93 -4.55 -0.15
C LEU A 184 16.27 -3.45 0.85
N LEU A 185 15.70 -3.45 2.06
CA LEU A 185 16.02 -2.49 3.11
C LEU A 185 17.13 -3.00 4.03
N GLU A 186 18.07 -2.12 4.38
CA GLU A 186 19.11 -2.37 5.38
C GLU A 186 18.46 -2.62 6.72
N ARG A 187 18.95 -3.65 7.42
CA ARG A 187 18.48 -3.99 8.75
C ARG A 187 19.68 -4.17 9.69
N PRO A 188 19.64 -3.60 10.92
CA PRO A 188 18.54 -2.84 11.50
C PRO A 188 18.29 -1.51 10.77
N LEU A 189 17.03 -1.05 10.76
CA LEU A 189 16.70 0.26 10.19
C LEU A 189 17.45 1.36 10.95
N ARG A 190 17.82 2.43 10.25
CA ARG A 190 18.49 3.56 10.86
C ARG A 190 17.55 4.27 11.82
N THR A 191 18.07 4.66 12.99
CA THR A 191 17.27 5.42 13.96
C THR A 191 17.08 6.87 13.54
N ASP A 192 17.97 7.49 12.77
CA ASP A 192 17.78 8.88 12.31
C ASP A 192 16.79 9.01 11.13
N MET A 193 16.09 7.95 10.76
CA MET A 193 15.27 7.87 9.54
C MET A 193 13.92 7.17 9.77
N ALA A 194 12.95 7.55 8.95
CA ALA A 194 11.76 6.76 8.69
C ALA A 194 11.48 6.72 7.18
N HIS A 195 11.01 5.59 6.67
CA HIS A 195 10.49 5.49 5.32
C HIS A 195 8.98 5.70 5.34
N VAL A 196 8.45 6.47 4.39
CA VAL A 196 7.01 6.55 4.11
C VAL A 196 6.77 5.94 2.74
N LEU A 197 5.89 4.95 2.63
CA LEU A 197 5.64 4.26 1.38
C LEU A 197 4.35 4.77 0.75
N SER A 198 4.48 5.43 -0.40
CA SER A 198 3.34 5.62 -1.28
C SER A 198 2.95 4.30 -1.93
N VAL A 199 1.65 4.07 -2.04
CA VAL A 199 1.13 2.79 -2.51
C VAL A 199 1.05 2.67 -4.03
N GLN A 200 0.97 1.42 -4.47
CA GLN A 200 0.75 1.01 -5.85
C GLN A 200 -0.53 0.16 -5.95
N PRO A 201 -1.19 0.09 -7.12
CA PRO A 201 -2.24 -0.88 -7.33
C PRO A 201 -1.68 -2.31 -7.21
N PRO A 202 -2.50 -3.29 -6.86
CA PRO A 202 -2.10 -4.69 -6.82
C PRO A 202 -1.56 -5.15 -8.19
N LEU A 203 -0.34 -5.71 -8.24
CA LEU A 203 0.30 -6.14 -9.50
C LEU A 203 -0.20 -7.48 -10.05
N TYR A 204 -1.23 -8.08 -9.45
CA TYR A 204 -1.48 -9.52 -9.54
C TYR A 204 -1.93 -10.08 -10.90
N SER A 205 -1.72 -9.42 -12.05
CA SER A 205 -1.89 -10.02 -13.39
C SER A 205 -3.15 -10.89 -13.57
N GLY A 206 -4.29 -10.49 -12.98
CA GLY A 206 -5.52 -11.28 -12.98
C GLY A 206 -5.83 -12.04 -11.68
N ARG A 207 -4.87 -12.35 -10.81
CA ARG A 207 -5.11 -13.04 -9.53
C ARG A 207 -5.86 -12.20 -8.50
N TYR A 208 -5.72 -10.88 -8.54
CA TYR A 208 -6.64 -10.02 -7.80
C TYR A 208 -8.09 -10.27 -8.22
N LYS A 209 -8.33 -10.35 -9.53
CA LYS A 209 -9.62 -10.70 -10.11
C LYS A 209 -10.02 -12.16 -9.82
N GLU A 210 -9.09 -13.09 -9.71
CA GLU A 210 -9.41 -14.47 -9.27
C GLU A 210 -9.93 -14.49 -7.83
N ILE A 211 -9.31 -13.72 -6.92
CA ILE A 211 -9.68 -13.68 -5.50
C ILE A 211 -10.99 -12.90 -5.30
N PHE A 212 -11.12 -11.74 -5.95
CA PHE A 212 -12.21 -10.79 -5.68
C PHE A 212 -13.25 -10.68 -6.80
N GLY A 213 -13.09 -11.43 -7.89
CA GLY A 213 -13.99 -11.40 -9.05
C GLY A 213 -13.88 -10.15 -9.94
N THR A 214 -13.06 -9.16 -9.57
CA THR A 214 -12.90 -7.89 -10.30
C THR A 214 -11.45 -7.46 -10.36
N GLU A 215 -11.07 -6.74 -11.42
CA GLU A 215 -9.77 -6.05 -11.45
C GLU A 215 -9.78 -4.84 -10.53
N CYS A 216 -8.61 -4.51 -9.99
CA CYS A 216 -8.43 -3.28 -9.24
C CYS A 216 -8.18 -2.09 -10.18
N SER A 217 -8.91 -1.00 -9.97
CA SER A 217 -8.77 0.25 -10.73
C SER A 217 -8.11 1.39 -9.94
N SER A 218 -7.42 1.07 -8.84
CA SER A 218 -6.76 2.10 -8.02
C SER A 218 -5.60 2.76 -8.79
N THR A 219 -5.51 4.08 -8.65
CA THR A 219 -4.44 4.86 -9.30
C THR A 219 -3.13 4.70 -8.51
N PRO A 220 -1.99 4.43 -9.16
CA PRO A 220 -0.70 4.41 -8.47
C PRO A 220 -0.40 5.74 -7.81
N ARG A 221 0.02 5.72 -6.54
CA ARG A 221 0.44 6.90 -5.79
C ARG A 221 1.96 7.03 -5.70
N CYS A 222 2.69 5.93 -5.87
CA CYS A 222 4.14 5.92 -6.09
C CYS A 222 4.52 6.52 -7.45
N THR A 223 4.52 7.84 -7.55
CA THR A 223 4.66 8.59 -8.83
C THR A 223 5.57 9.79 -8.67
N GLN A 224 6.16 10.34 -9.72
CA GLN A 224 6.94 11.61 -9.65
C GLN A 224 6.14 12.83 -10.14
N GLY A 225 4.84 12.66 -10.34
CA GLY A 225 3.91 13.62 -10.91
C GLY A 225 3.05 13.00 -12.00
N LYS A 226 2.43 13.85 -12.81
CA LYS A 226 1.56 13.44 -13.94
C LYS A 226 2.25 12.53 -14.94
N TYR A 227 3.58 12.56 -14.98
CA TYR A 227 4.41 11.70 -15.82
C TYR A 227 4.09 10.22 -15.56
N ASN A 228 3.97 9.83 -14.29
CA ASN A 228 3.68 8.46 -13.86
C ASN A 228 2.19 8.25 -13.54
N GLY A 229 1.31 9.15 -13.99
CA GLY A 229 -0.14 8.98 -13.88
C GLY A 229 -0.83 9.79 -12.78
N PHE A 230 -0.13 10.32 -11.77
CA PHE A 230 -0.78 11.02 -10.66
C PHE A 230 -0.19 12.40 -10.32
N ALA A 231 -1.03 13.43 -10.38
CA ALA A 231 -0.58 14.82 -10.20
C ALA A 231 -0.19 15.16 -8.75
N TRP A 232 -0.75 14.46 -7.76
CA TRP A 232 -0.64 14.80 -6.34
C TRP A 232 0.39 13.95 -5.58
N THR A 233 1.49 13.56 -6.27
CA THR A 233 2.57 12.76 -5.68
C THR A 233 3.13 13.35 -4.37
N GLY A 234 3.54 12.50 -3.44
CA GLY A 234 4.22 12.91 -2.20
C GLY A 234 3.29 13.57 -1.19
N ASN A 235 1.97 13.35 -1.33
CA ASN A 235 0.94 13.83 -0.40
C ASN A 235 0.18 12.69 0.27
N SER A 236 0.44 11.43 -0.08
CA SER A 236 -0.30 10.30 0.48
C SER A 236 0.57 9.04 0.50
N PHE A 237 0.52 8.38 1.65
CA PHE A 237 1.29 7.20 1.99
C PHE A 237 0.49 6.43 3.04
N ASP A 238 0.43 5.12 2.87
CA ASP A 238 -0.41 4.24 3.71
C ASP A 238 0.45 3.31 4.59
N ALA A 239 1.77 3.48 4.57
CA ALA A 239 2.70 2.72 5.38
C ALA A 239 3.97 3.49 5.76
N TYR A 240 4.53 3.15 6.93
CA TYR A 240 5.76 3.69 7.51
C TYR A 240 6.67 2.55 7.91
N LEU A 241 7.97 2.73 7.70
CA LEU A 241 9.00 1.84 8.25
C LEU A 241 9.99 2.64 9.07
N PHE A 242 10.21 2.23 10.32
CA PHE A 242 11.13 2.90 11.22
C PHE A 242 11.64 1.95 12.29
N ARG A 243 12.73 2.35 12.94
CA ARG A 243 13.21 1.66 14.14
C ARG A 243 12.60 2.30 15.39
N SER A 244 12.00 1.48 16.24
CA SER A 244 11.48 1.87 17.55
C SER A 244 12.58 1.82 18.64
N PRO A 245 12.44 2.58 19.74
CA PRO A 245 11.38 3.55 19.99
C PRO A 245 11.52 4.80 19.11
N LEU A 246 10.37 5.39 18.81
CA LEU A 246 10.27 6.72 18.24
C LEU A 246 10.71 7.79 19.26
N PRO A 247 11.20 8.95 18.79
CA PRO A 247 11.69 10.02 19.64
C PRO A 247 10.59 10.58 20.56
N GLN A 248 10.98 10.98 21.77
CA GLN A 248 10.06 11.57 22.76
C GLN A 248 9.53 12.96 22.37
N GLY A 249 10.16 13.63 21.40
CA GLY A 249 9.76 14.96 20.93
C GLY A 249 8.46 14.99 20.12
N ILE A 250 7.97 13.84 19.65
CA ILE A 250 6.71 13.74 18.88
C ILE A 250 5.53 14.21 19.73
N ASN A 251 4.74 15.15 19.20
CA ASN A 251 3.51 15.60 19.83
C ASN A 251 2.39 14.59 19.55
N MET A 252 2.11 13.69 20.50
CA MET A 252 1.07 12.67 20.33
C MET A 252 -0.34 13.26 20.17
N THR A 253 -0.61 14.48 20.65
CA THR A 253 -1.93 15.09 20.53
C THR A 253 -2.22 15.58 19.11
N SER A 254 -1.21 16.02 18.35
CA SER A 254 -1.40 16.49 16.97
C SER A 254 -1.63 15.35 15.97
N ILE A 255 -1.37 14.11 16.37
CA ILE A 255 -1.57 12.90 15.56
C ILE A 255 -2.60 11.95 16.20
N ASP A 256 -3.49 12.48 17.05
CA ASP A 256 -4.62 11.73 17.60
C ASP A 256 -5.76 11.62 16.58
N HIS A 257 -5.42 11.10 15.40
CA HIS A 257 -6.32 10.89 14.27
C HIS A 257 -6.14 9.47 13.73
N VAL A 258 -7.24 8.86 13.29
CA VAL A 258 -7.24 7.53 12.69
C VAL A 258 -6.55 7.56 11.32
N MET A 259 -5.91 6.46 10.92
CA MET A 259 -5.12 6.40 9.69
C MET A 259 -5.92 6.65 8.40
N ASN A 260 -7.24 6.37 8.42
CA ASN A 260 -8.12 6.54 7.27
C ASN A 260 -8.75 7.93 7.16
N LEU A 261 -8.22 8.95 7.85
CA LEU A 261 -8.68 10.32 7.72
C LEU A 261 -7.77 11.08 6.75
N LEU A 262 -8.36 11.90 5.86
CA LEU A 262 -7.58 12.63 4.85
C LEU A 262 -6.55 13.55 5.54
N GLY A 263 -5.28 13.37 5.20
CA GLY A 263 -4.16 14.16 5.73
C GLY A 263 -3.57 13.64 7.04
N ALA A 264 -4.14 12.58 7.63
CA ALA A 264 -3.64 12.01 8.88
C ALA A 264 -2.20 11.49 8.72
N GLU A 265 -1.92 10.91 7.56
CA GLU A 265 -0.57 10.48 7.22
C GLU A 265 0.40 11.66 7.15
N ASN A 266 -0.02 12.80 6.58
CA ASN A 266 0.83 13.99 6.48
C ASN A 266 1.17 14.58 7.86
N GLY A 267 0.25 14.51 8.80
CA GLY A 267 0.47 14.92 10.19
C GLY A 267 1.46 14.00 10.90
N ALA A 268 1.30 12.67 10.76
CA ALA A 268 2.24 11.70 11.34
C ALA A 268 3.66 11.83 10.75
N ALA A 269 3.78 12.04 9.44
CA ALA A 269 5.07 12.37 8.81
C ALA A 269 5.67 13.68 9.35
N TYR A 270 4.86 14.73 9.49
CA TYR A 270 5.31 16.00 10.08
C TYR A 270 5.88 15.81 11.47
N GLU A 271 5.16 15.09 12.34
CA GLU A 271 5.62 14.83 13.70
C GLU A 271 6.92 14.02 13.74
N LEU A 272 7.04 12.99 12.90
CA LEU A 272 8.28 12.19 12.80
C LEU A 272 9.48 13.06 12.42
N GLU A 273 9.31 13.96 11.45
CA GLU A 273 10.42 14.73 10.91
C GLU A 273 10.75 15.99 11.69
N VAL A 274 9.75 16.84 11.93
CA VAL A 274 9.98 18.16 12.50
C VAL A 274 10.20 18.07 14.00
N ASN A 275 9.36 17.30 14.71
CA ASN A 275 9.42 17.19 16.16
C ASN A 275 10.23 15.97 16.62
N GLY A 276 10.19 14.88 15.85
CA GLY A 276 10.99 13.69 16.09
C GLY A 276 12.43 13.78 15.56
N GLY A 277 12.73 14.71 14.65
CA GLY A 277 14.06 14.82 14.04
C GLY A 277 14.43 13.64 13.15
N ARG A 278 13.46 12.86 12.66
CA ARG A 278 13.70 11.77 11.69
C ARG A 278 13.75 12.32 10.28
N LYS A 279 14.70 11.88 9.46
CA LYS A 279 14.65 12.15 8.02
C LYS A 279 13.62 11.23 7.36
N LEU A 280 12.78 11.76 6.48
CA LEU A 280 11.86 10.93 5.70
C LEU A 280 12.43 10.59 4.32
N SER A 281 12.11 9.41 3.83
CA SER A 281 12.34 9.03 2.43
C SER A 281 11.22 8.11 1.94
N ASN A 282 11.04 8.04 0.63
CA ASN A 282 9.97 7.24 0.02
C ASN A 282 10.54 6.26 -1.01
N PRO A 283 10.96 5.05 -0.59
CA PRO A 283 11.51 4.04 -1.48
C PRO A 283 10.44 3.24 -2.25
N CYS A 284 9.24 3.78 -2.46
CA CYS A 284 8.12 3.00 -3.03
C CYS A 284 8.36 2.44 -4.44
N VAL A 285 9.36 2.94 -5.18
CA VAL A 285 9.74 2.40 -6.51
C VAL A 285 10.47 1.06 -6.38
N HIS A 286 11.06 0.81 -5.21
CA HIS A 286 11.85 -0.39 -4.93
C HIS A 286 11.19 -1.28 -3.89
N VAL A 287 10.57 -0.68 -2.87
CA VAL A 287 9.88 -1.39 -1.79
C VAL A 287 8.38 -1.22 -2.00
N HIS A 288 7.72 -2.31 -2.33
CA HIS A 288 6.33 -2.27 -2.76
C HIS A 288 5.37 -2.34 -1.57
N ALA A 289 4.39 -1.44 -1.61
CA ALA A 289 3.21 -1.42 -0.78
C ALA A 289 1.99 -1.40 -1.71
N TYR A 290 1.29 -2.52 -1.82
CA TYR A 290 0.12 -2.67 -2.70
C TYR A 290 -1.16 -2.33 -1.94
N HIS A 291 -1.92 -1.35 -2.41
CA HIS A 291 -3.15 -0.92 -1.76
C HIS A 291 -4.36 -1.65 -2.33
N TRP A 292 -4.90 -2.56 -1.54
CA TRP A 292 -6.08 -3.38 -1.85
C TRP A 292 -7.31 -2.63 -1.39
N HIS A 293 -7.67 -1.59 -2.15
CA HIS A 293 -8.86 -0.79 -1.92
C HIS A 293 -9.64 -0.61 -3.21
N CYS A 294 -10.24 -1.71 -3.64
CA CYS A 294 -10.83 -1.85 -4.97
C CYS A 294 -12.29 -2.31 -4.91
N VAL A 295 -12.75 -2.87 -3.78
CA VAL A 295 -14.13 -3.31 -3.53
C VAL A 295 -14.74 -2.50 -2.39
N GLY A 296 -16.07 -2.31 -2.40
CA GLY A 296 -16.79 -1.72 -1.26
C GLY A 296 -16.70 -0.20 -1.11
N GLY A 297 -16.06 0.51 -2.06
CA GLY A 297 -16.00 1.97 -2.09
C GLY A 297 -15.08 2.59 -1.03
N LYS A 298 -15.03 3.94 -0.98
CA LYS A 298 -14.14 4.65 -0.06
C LYS A 298 -14.59 4.48 1.40
N MET A 299 -13.67 4.12 2.28
CA MET A 299 -13.87 4.10 3.74
C MET A 299 -13.47 5.41 4.43
N HIS A 300 -12.86 6.35 3.72
CA HIS A 300 -12.49 7.63 4.30
C HIS A 300 -13.73 8.47 4.61
N ASN A 301 -13.76 9.05 5.81
CA ASN A 301 -14.59 10.22 6.06
C ASN A 301 -14.06 11.36 5.17
N SER A 302 -14.95 12.16 4.58
CA SER A 302 -14.57 13.35 3.80
C SER A 302 -13.94 14.46 4.66
N ALA A 303 -14.05 14.35 5.99
CA ALA A 303 -13.31 15.17 6.92
C ALA A 303 -11.79 15.07 6.67
N ARG A 304 -11.11 16.21 6.72
CA ARG A 304 -9.65 16.26 6.68
C ARG A 304 -9.13 16.72 8.04
N CYS A 305 -8.03 16.15 8.50
CA CYS A 305 -7.34 16.60 9.72
C CYS A 305 -6.13 17.49 9.42
N ASP A 306 -5.80 17.71 8.15
CA ASP A 306 -4.71 18.61 7.79
C ASP A 306 -5.02 20.10 8.02
N ASN A 307 -6.28 20.43 8.36
CA ASN A 307 -6.70 21.78 8.74
C ASN A 307 -6.37 22.16 10.18
N VAL A 308 -5.97 21.20 11.03
CA VAL A 308 -6.00 21.42 12.48
C VAL A 308 -4.75 22.17 12.98
N HIS A 309 -3.60 22.10 12.30
CA HIS A 309 -2.38 22.81 12.70
C HIS A 309 -1.46 23.14 11.50
N GLU A 310 -0.57 24.13 11.65
CA GLU A 310 0.53 24.53 10.74
C GLU A 310 1.58 23.42 10.47
N GLY A 311 1.22 22.15 10.67
CA GLY A 311 2.12 21.02 10.84
C GLY A 311 1.74 19.80 10.01
N ASN A 312 1.71 19.95 8.68
CA ASN A 312 1.60 18.82 7.76
C ASN A 312 2.75 18.85 6.77
N LEU A 313 3.29 17.67 6.43
CA LEU A 313 4.33 17.55 5.42
C LEU A 313 3.80 17.03 4.09
N ASN A 314 4.32 17.62 3.02
CA ASN A 314 4.17 17.11 1.68
C ASN A 314 5.51 17.08 0.93
N CYS A 315 5.44 16.62 -0.31
CA CYS A 315 6.59 16.49 -1.20
C CYS A 315 7.57 15.41 -0.78
N VAL A 316 7.13 14.43 0.02
CA VAL A 316 7.91 13.21 0.26
C VAL A 316 7.73 12.29 -0.95
N VAL A 317 8.41 12.64 -2.04
CA VAL A 317 8.25 12.00 -3.34
C VAL A 317 9.15 10.77 -3.46
N PRO A 318 8.84 9.84 -4.38
CA PRO A 318 9.62 8.62 -4.53
C PRO A 318 11.07 8.92 -4.86
N CYS A 319 11.99 8.27 -4.14
CA CYS A 319 13.42 8.31 -4.41
C CYS A 319 13.87 7.04 -5.13
N TRP A 320 14.90 7.20 -5.96
CA TRP A 320 15.59 6.09 -6.61
C TRP A 320 16.79 5.62 -5.78
N ASN A 321 17.54 6.57 -5.21
CA ASN A 321 18.68 6.28 -4.35
C ASN A 321 18.32 6.58 -2.89
N CYS A 322 17.32 5.86 -2.39
CA CYS A 322 16.85 6.06 -1.03
C CYS A 322 17.91 5.60 -0.02
N PRO A 323 18.21 6.38 1.03
CA PRO A 323 19.12 5.93 2.07
C PRO A 323 18.57 4.67 2.77
N GLY A 324 19.45 3.80 3.28
CA GLY A 324 19.03 2.61 4.04
C GLY A 324 18.55 1.43 3.19
N MET A 325 18.94 1.35 1.91
CA MET A 325 18.65 0.21 1.02
C MET A 325 19.85 -0.77 0.97
N ALA A 326 19.63 -2.06 1.24
CA ALA A 326 20.64 -3.11 1.54
C ALA A 326 21.49 -3.60 0.37
N GLU A 327 21.71 -2.75 -0.62
CA GLU A 327 22.27 -3.09 -1.92
C GLU A 327 21.30 -3.94 -2.76
N THR A 328 20.94 -3.43 -3.95
CA THR A 328 20.45 -4.28 -5.04
C THR A 328 21.56 -5.29 -5.40
N PRO A 329 21.25 -6.47 -6.00
CA PRO A 329 22.21 -7.57 -6.20
C PRO A 329 23.50 -7.29 -7.02
N ALA A 330 23.86 -6.03 -7.30
CA ALA A 330 25.23 -5.64 -7.60
C ALA A 330 25.45 -4.15 -7.27
N LYS A 331 26.02 -3.86 -6.09
CA LYS A 331 26.61 -2.55 -5.70
C LYS A 331 25.68 -1.35 -5.93
N ALA A 332 24.77 -1.10 -5.00
CA ALA A 332 24.12 0.21 -4.87
C ALA A 332 25.13 1.26 -4.33
N GLN A 333 26.18 1.55 -5.09
CA GLN A 333 27.06 2.68 -4.83
C GLN A 333 26.63 3.84 -5.71
N LYS A 334 26.03 4.83 -5.06
CA LYS A 334 25.85 6.21 -5.54
C LYS A 334 24.96 6.38 -6.76
N ALA A 335 24.56 7.62 -6.99
CA ALA A 335 23.90 8.04 -8.20
C ALA A 335 24.70 7.78 -9.50
N GLU A 336 25.95 7.34 -9.36
CA GLU A 336 26.88 7.03 -10.45
C GLU A 336 26.66 5.62 -11.02
N SER A 337 25.93 4.73 -10.31
CA SER A 337 25.69 3.35 -10.76
C SER A 337 24.47 3.18 -11.65
N TRP A 338 23.46 4.05 -11.55
CA TRP A 338 22.35 4.05 -12.49
C TRP A 338 22.79 4.63 -13.83
N CYS A 339 22.20 4.14 -14.91
CA CYS A 339 22.63 4.46 -16.27
C CYS A 339 24.02 3.91 -16.63
N ARG A 340 24.33 2.69 -16.18
CA ARG A 340 25.68 2.09 -16.35
C ARG A 340 26.12 1.94 -17.80
N VAL A 341 25.17 1.78 -18.72
CA VAL A 341 25.42 1.59 -20.17
C VAL A 341 24.90 2.76 -21.01
N GLY A 342 24.74 3.95 -20.40
CA GLY A 342 24.24 5.13 -21.08
C GLY A 342 24.81 6.43 -20.51
N LYS A 343 24.21 7.54 -20.92
CA LYS A 343 24.56 8.89 -20.45
C LYS A 343 23.46 9.42 -19.55
N VAL A 344 23.86 9.99 -18.41
CA VAL A 344 22.94 10.75 -17.55
C VAL A 344 22.69 12.12 -18.18
N LEU A 345 21.43 12.42 -18.45
CA LEU A 345 20.96 13.73 -18.90
C LEU A 345 20.15 14.38 -17.77
N ALA A 346 20.67 15.47 -17.21
CA ALA A 346 19.94 16.25 -16.23
C ALA A 346 18.82 17.07 -16.89
N PHE A 347 17.70 17.26 -16.19
CA PHE A 347 16.60 18.12 -16.68
C PHE A 347 17.07 19.54 -17.02
N ALA A 348 18.00 20.08 -16.22
CA ALA A 348 18.62 21.38 -16.46
C ALA A 348 19.34 21.49 -17.82
N ASN A 349 19.79 20.37 -18.38
CA ASN A 349 20.53 20.30 -19.65
C ASN A 349 19.62 20.07 -20.86
N LEU A 350 18.30 20.01 -20.68
CA LEU A 350 17.36 19.94 -21.81
C LEU A 350 17.33 21.27 -22.58
N PRO A 351 17.09 21.23 -23.92
CA PRO A 351 16.90 22.44 -24.72
C PRO A 351 15.81 23.35 -24.12
N PRO A 352 15.98 24.69 -24.14
CA PRO A 352 15.04 25.61 -23.49
C PRO A 352 13.58 25.43 -23.91
N ARG A 353 13.34 25.14 -25.20
CA ARG A 353 12.00 24.87 -25.74
C ARG A 353 11.37 23.64 -25.07
N LEU A 354 12.10 22.52 -25.02
CA LEU A 354 11.62 21.28 -24.41
C LEU A 354 11.38 21.45 -22.91
N LYS A 355 12.33 22.10 -22.20
CA LYS A 355 12.22 22.40 -20.77
C LYS A 355 10.93 23.16 -20.46
N ARG A 356 10.65 24.22 -21.24
CA ARG A 356 9.41 25.00 -21.12
C ARG A 356 8.16 24.14 -21.33
N THR A 357 8.16 23.28 -22.34
CA THR A 357 7.02 22.38 -22.61
C THR A 357 6.78 21.40 -21.45
N VAL A 358 7.83 20.78 -20.91
CA VAL A 358 7.70 19.84 -19.78
C VAL A 358 7.16 20.54 -18.53
N ILE A 359 7.64 21.75 -18.23
CA ILE A 359 7.16 22.57 -17.11
C ILE A 359 5.70 22.97 -17.31
N GLN A 360 5.34 23.47 -18.50
CA GLN A 360 3.96 23.86 -18.83
C GLN A 360 2.98 22.68 -18.76
N ALA A 361 3.41 21.50 -19.20
CA ALA A 361 2.63 20.26 -19.10
C ALA A 361 2.53 19.73 -17.66
N ARG A 362 3.32 20.27 -16.71
CA ARG A 362 3.40 19.83 -15.31
C ARG A 362 3.61 18.32 -15.21
N LEU A 363 4.50 17.77 -16.07
CA LEU A 363 4.75 16.32 -16.08
C LEU A 363 5.33 15.86 -14.75
N PHE A 364 6.29 16.59 -14.22
CA PHE A 364 6.92 16.31 -12.94
C PHE A 364 6.53 17.37 -11.91
N ARG A 365 6.37 16.97 -10.65
CA ARG A 365 6.17 17.92 -9.54
C ARG A 365 7.44 18.72 -9.26
N PHE A 366 8.60 18.06 -9.39
CA PHE A 366 9.93 18.64 -9.18
C PHE A 366 10.85 18.33 -10.37
N PRO A 367 10.75 19.08 -11.48
CA PRO A 367 11.53 18.77 -12.68
C PRO A 367 13.05 18.75 -12.44
N ASP A 368 13.57 19.59 -11.55
CA ASP A 368 15.01 19.70 -11.29
C ASP A 368 15.59 18.49 -10.54
N THR A 369 14.76 17.65 -9.92
CA THR A 369 15.18 16.39 -9.30
C THR A 369 15.07 15.21 -10.26
N ILE A 370 14.63 15.46 -11.50
CA ILE A 370 14.55 14.43 -12.54
C ILE A 370 15.87 14.33 -13.28
N ARG A 371 16.24 13.09 -13.57
CA ARG A 371 17.33 12.72 -14.45
C ARG A 371 16.80 11.71 -15.47
N MET A 372 17.43 11.67 -16.62
CA MET A 372 17.14 10.65 -17.64
C MET A 372 18.41 9.85 -17.86
N CYS A 373 18.29 8.53 -17.90
CA CYS A 373 19.30 7.72 -18.52
C CYS A 373 18.99 7.61 -20.01
N VAL A 374 19.91 8.01 -20.88
CA VAL A 374 19.72 7.97 -22.33
C VAL A 374 20.77 7.08 -22.96
N SER A 375 20.39 6.33 -23.99
CA SER A 375 21.35 5.52 -24.75
C SER A 375 22.41 6.42 -25.41
N GLU A 376 23.64 5.90 -25.58
CA GLU A 376 24.68 6.64 -26.29
C GLU A 376 24.24 6.93 -27.74
N GLY A 377 24.50 8.15 -28.22
CA GLY A 377 24.10 8.58 -29.56
C GLY A 377 22.63 8.98 -29.72
N THR A 378 21.78 8.83 -28.70
CA THR A 378 20.39 9.26 -28.80
C THR A 378 20.28 10.77 -28.93
N ASP A 379 19.55 11.23 -29.95
CA ASP A 379 19.26 12.64 -30.16
C ASP A 379 18.37 13.20 -29.03
N ILE A 380 18.72 14.40 -28.54
CA ILE A 380 18.05 15.01 -27.40
C ILE A 380 16.59 15.37 -27.69
N TRP A 381 16.24 15.65 -28.95
CA TRP A 381 14.87 15.90 -29.36
C TRP A 381 14.04 14.61 -29.40
N GLN A 382 14.63 13.49 -29.79
CA GLN A 382 13.99 12.18 -29.66
C GLN A 382 13.64 11.86 -28.21
N ILE A 383 14.57 12.06 -27.28
CA ILE A 383 14.31 11.91 -25.83
C ILE A 383 13.22 12.86 -25.37
N GLY A 384 13.27 14.13 -25.79
CA GLY A 384 12.25 15.11 -25.47
C GLY A 384 10.86 14.72 -25.94
N ASN A 385 10.74 14.21 -27.16
CA ASN A 385 9.48 13.74 -27.71
C ASN A 385 8.98 12.50 -26.95
N LYS A 386 9.85 11.53 -26.65
CA LYS A 386 9.50 10.36 -25.81
C LYS A 386 9.01 10.81 -24.43
N LEU A 387 9.66 11.80 -23.82
CA LEU A 387 9.28 12.36 -22.52
C LEU A 387 7.89 13.03 -22.58
N LEU A 388 7.63 13.87 -23.58
CA LEU A 388 6.32 14.53 -23.73
C LEU A 388 5.18 13.54 -24.01
N GLN A 389 5.49 12.44 -24.70
CA GLN A 389 4.57 11.34 -24.95
C GLN A 389 4.44 10.35 -23.77
N LYS A 390 5.16 10.60 -22.65
CA LYS A 390 5.24 9.70 -21.48
C LYS A 390 5.66 8.27 -21.84
N ARG A 391 6.56 8.13 -22.82
CA ARG A 391 7.05 6.85 -23.34
C ARG A 391 8.36 6.38 -22.72
N LEU A 392 9.07 7.22 -21.96
CA LEU A 392 10.23 6.76 -21.21
C LEU A 392 9.73 6.10 -19.91
N PRO A 393 9.96 4.81 -19.67
CA PRO A 393 9.61 4.20 -18.39
C PRO A 393 10.44 4.82 -17.25
N ILE A 394 10.03 4.62 -16.00
CA ILE A 394 10.97 4.78 -14.90
C ILE A 394 12.05 3.71 -15.05
N CYS A 395 13.29 4.03 -14.72
CA CYS A 395 14.32 3.01 -14.72
C CYS A 395 13.88 1.85 -13.79
N GLY A 396 14.33 0.63 -14.05
CA GLY A 396 14.02 -0.55 -13.23
C GLY A 396 15.29 -1.21 -12.72
N ALA A 397 16.37 -1.07 -13.49
CA ALA A 397 17.69 -1.60 -13.17
C ALA A 397 18.78 -0.60 -13.56
N PRO A 398 19.99 -0.72 -12.99
CA PRO A 398 21.14 0.13 -13.32
C PRO A 398 21.51 0.15 -14.81
N ALA A 399 21.26 -0.94 -15.53
CA ALA A 399 21.56 -1.08 -16.95
C ALA A 399 20.45 -0.54 -17.89
N ASN A 400 19.31 -0.09 -17.35
CA ASN A 400 18.25 0.46 -18.18
C ASN A 400 18.71 1.78 -18.80
N VAL A 401 18.38 1.97 -20.07
CA VAL A 401 18.56 3.21 -20.84
C VAL A 401 17.20 3.68 -21.35
N ASP A 402 17.16 4.93 -21.82
CA ASP A 402 15.96 5.62 -22.25
C ASP A 402 14.84 5.61 -21.18
N CYS A 403 15.22 5.89 -19.94
CA CYS A 403 14.33 5.84 -18.77
C CYS A 403 14.51 7.05 -17.85
N VAL A 404 13.53 7.29 -16.98
CA VAL A 404 13.49 8.41 -16.04
C VAL A 404 13.89 7.96 -14.64
N VAL A 405 14.67 8.78 -13.95
CA VAL A 405 15.10 8.60 -12.55
C VAL A 405 14.66 9.82 -11.75
N GLY A 406 14.05 9.58 -10.59
CA GLY A 406 13.69 10.63 -9.65
C GLY A 406 14.63 10.62 -8.46
N LEU A 407 15.25 11.77 -8.20
CA LEU A 407 16.08 11.99 -7.03
C LEU A 407 15.25 12.60 -5.90
N GLY A 408 14.22 11.85 -5.47
CA GLY A 408 13.26 12.31 -4.47
C GLY A 408 13.88 12.69 -3.13
N GLU A 409 15.01 12.10 -2.79
CA GLU A 409 15.80 12.39 -1.59
C GLU A 409 16.35 13.83 -1.55
N ASN A 410 16.44 14.49 -2.71
CA ASN A 410 16.89 15.88 -2.82
C ASN A 410 15.72 16.88 -2.82
N VAL A 411 14.47 16.41 -2.74
CA VAL A 411 13.31 17.29 -2.64
C VAL A 411 13.16 17.74 -1.20
N PRO A 412 13.29 19.04 -0.89
CA PRO A 412 12.98 19.53 0.44
C PRO A 412 11.49 19.33 0.69
N HIS A 413 11.14 18.67 1.79
CA HIS A 413 9.76 18.52 2.22
C HIS A 413 9.19 19.91 2.51
N ARG A 414 7.99 20.19 2.03
CA ARG A 414 7.33 21.47 2.31
C ARG A 414 6.34 21.27 3.44
N ARG A 415 6.30 22.26 4.31
CA ARG A 415 5.25 22.40 5.32
C ARG A 415 4.04 23.06 4.68
N TYR A 416 2.86 22.57 4.98
CA TYR A 416 1.64 23.34 4.70
C TYR A 416 1.58 24.48 5.72
N ILE A 417 1.87 25.68 5.23
CA ILE A 417 1.53 26.93 5.91
C ILE A 417 0.20 27.34 5.29
N HIS A 418 -0.85 27.38 6.10
CA HIS A 418 -2.20 27.76 5.66
C HIS A 418 -2.30 29.27 5.46
#